data_AF-Q7X9T3-F1
#
_entry.id   AF-Q7X9T3-F1
#
_cell.length_a   1.000
_cell.length_b   1.000
_cell.length_c   1.000
_cell.angle_alpha   90.00
_cell.angle_beta   90.00
_cell.angle_gamma   90.00
#
_symmetry.space_group_name_H-M   'P 1'
#
loop_
_entity.id
_entity.type
_entity.pdbx_description
1 polymer ?
#
loop_
_entity_poly.entity_id
_entity_poly.type
_entity_poly.pdbx_seq_one_letter_code
_entity_poly.pdbx_strand_id
1 'polypeptide(L)' 'NLMNKCTDYINLLGRCGGSGDGLCRSSYESNKYTKPLNCECKDAKMKFQNDKDVIRGRCRCVLCK' A
#
# COMPACT_ATOMS: atom_id res chain seq x y z
N ASN A 1 11.28 14.49 17.19
CA ASN A 1 11.42 14.41 15.72
C ASN A 1 10.30 13.58 15.11
N LEU A 2 9.10 14.17 14.93
CA LEU A 2 8.14 13.63 13.97
C LEU A 2 8.60 14.11 12.58
N MET A 3 9.39 13.30 11.88
CA MET A 3 9.55 13.52 10.45
C MET A 3 8.15 13.44 9.83
N ASN A 4 7.68 14.54 9.22
CA ASN A 4 6.48 14.56 8.39
C ASN A 4 6.73 13.62 7.20
N LYS A 5 6.51 12.31 7.40
CA LYS A 5 6.55 11.35 6.31
C LYS A 5 5.36 11.64 5.42
N CYS A 6 5.63 12.30 4.30
CA CYS A 6 4.64 12.55 3.26
C CYS A 6 4.33 11.32 2.42
N THR A 7 4.99 10.19 2.68
CA THR A 7 4.73 8.92 2.02
C THR A 7 4.68 7.82 3.05
N ASP A 8 3.64 6.99 2.96
CA ASP A 8 3.47 5.80 3.78
C ASP A 8 3.22 4.58 2.88
N TYR A 9 3.51 3.41 3.41
CA TYR A 9 3.45 2.16 2.66
C TYR A 9 2.59 1.14 3.40
N ILE A 10 1.67 0.51 2.67
CA ILE A 10 0.87 -0.62 3.17
C ILE A 10 0.93 -1.76 2.15
N ASN A 11 0.68 -2.98 2.60
CA ASN A 11 0.58 -4.14 1.71
C ASN A 11 -0.87 -4.59 1.62
N LEU A 12 -1.33 -4.91 0.41
CA LEU A 12 -2.60 -5.59 0.19
C LEU A 12 -2.45 -7.09 0.49
N LEU A 13 -3.57 -7.75 0.79
CA LEU A 13 -3.61 -9.20 0.95
C LEU A 13 -3.48 -9.95 -0.39
N GLY A 14 -3.84 -9.29 -1.50
CA GLY A 14 -3.76 -9.80 -2.86
C GLY A 14 -2.90 -8.92 -3.78
N ARG A 15 -2.90 -9.22 -5.08
CA ARG A 15 -2.26 -8.40 -6.13
C ARG A 15 -2.99 -7.09 -6.35
N CYS A 16 -2.35 -6.14 -7.01
CA CYS A 16 -2.97 -4.87 -7.40
C CYS A 16 -4.13 -5.07 -8.37
N GLY A 17 -3.92 -5.82 -9.47
CA GLY A 17 -4.91 -5.94 -10.55
C GLY A 17 -5.29 -4.58 -11.15
N GLY A 18 -6.45 -4.50 -11.82
CA GLY A 18 -6.94 -3.24 -12.44
C GLY A 18 -7.46 -2.19 -11.46
N SER A 19 -7.73 -2.57 -10.21
CA SER A 19 -8.31 -1.68 -9.18
C SER A 19 -7.37 -1.44 -7.99
N GLY A 20 -6.08 -1.75 -8.14
CA GLY A 20 -5.11 -1.78 -7.04
C GLY A 20 -4.96 -0.44 -6.33
N ASP A 21 -4.93 0.67 -7.08
CA ASP A 21 -4.79 2.02 -6.53
C ASP A 21 -5.98 2.41 -5.65
N GLY A 22 -7.19 2.08 -6.10
CA GLY A 22 -8.42 2.28 -5.34
C GLY A 22 -8.44 1.44 -4.06
N LEU A 23 -8.06 0.16 -4.16
CA LEU A 23 -7.96 -0.73 -3.00
C LEU A 23 -6.90 -0.26 -1.99
N CYS A 24 -5.78 0.27 -2.47
CA CYS A 24 -4.75 0.88 -1.64
C CYS A 24 -5.31 2.07 -0.87
N ARG A 25 -6.03 2.97 -1.54
CA ARG A 25 -6.66 4.13 -0.90
C ARG A 25 -7.65 3.69 0.19
N SER A 26 -8.60 2.81 -0.14
CA SER A 26 -9.60 2.34 0.82
C SER A 26 -8.95 1.63 2.00
N SER A 27 -7.98 0.76 1.75
CA SER A 27 -7.26 0.05 2.82
C SER A 27 -6.48 1.03 3.71
N TYR A 28 -5.88 2.07 3.14
CA TYR A 28 -5.17 3.08 3.90
C TYR A 28 -6.13 3.87 4.80
N GLU A 29 -7.23 4.36 4.24
CA GLU A 29 -8.28 5.10 4.96
C GLU A 29 -8.87 4.28 6.11
N SER A 30 -9.14 2.99 5.91
CA SER A 30 -9.65 2.11 6.97
C SER A 30 -8.63 1.79 8.07
N ASN A 31 -7.34 1.67 7.75
CA ASN A 31 -6.31 1.30 8.74
C ASN A 31 -5.75 2.50 9.50
N LYS A 32 -5.63 3.65 8.83
CA LYS A 32 -4.96 4.85 9.36
C LYS A 32 -5.94 5.96 9.74
N TYR A 33 -7.23 5.79 9.43
CA TYR A 33 -8.28 6.77 9.67
C TYR A 33 -7.95 8.16 9.09
N THR A 34 -7.23 8.18 7.96
CA THR A 34 -6.81 9.41 7.29
C THR A 34 -6.83 9.24 5.78
N LYS A 35 -7.10 10.35 5.06
CA LYS A 35 -7.28 10.36 3.61
C LYS A 35 -5.98 10.73 2.90
N PRO A 36 -5.36 9.82 2.13
CA PRO A 36 -4.20 10.14 1.33
C PRO A 36 -4.59 10.99 0.11
N LEU A 37 -3.64 11.79 -0.38
CA LEU A 37 -3.79 12.56 -1.63
C LEU A 37 -3.81 11.62 -2.83
N ASN A 38 -2.89 10.67 -2.86
CA ASN A 38 -2.77 9.65 -3.90
C ASN A 38 -2.29 8.34 -3.30
N CYS A 39 -2.66 7.20 -3.90
CA CYS A 39 -2.06 5.91 -3.61
C CYS A 39 -1.80 5.18 -4.93
N GLU A 40 -0.59 4.65 -5.08
CA GLU A 40 -0.19 3.82 -6.20
C GLU A 40 0.03 2.39 -5.70
N CYS A 41 -0.43 1.41 -6.45
CA CYS A 41 -0.23 0.00 -6.18
C CYS A 41 0.77 -0.59 -7.18
N LYS A 42 1.78 -1.29 -6.66
CA LYS A 42 2.68 -2.11 -7.48
C LYS A 42 2.77 -3.53 -6.95
N ASP A 43 2.65 -4.51 -7.83
CA ASP A 43 2.88 -5.90 -7.46
C ASP A 43 4.34 -6.10 -7.06
N ALA A 44 4.55 -6.61 -5.85
CA ALA A 44 5.86 -6.92 -5.28
C ALA A 44 5.93 -8.41 -4.93
N LYS A 45 7.07 -9.03 -5.26
CA LYS A 45 7.38 -10.37 -4.76
C LYS A 45 7.71 -10.26 -3.27
N MET A 46 6.97 -10.98 -2.43
CA MET A 46 7.22 -11.09 -1.00
C MET A 46 7.48 -12.55 -0.65
N LYS A 47 8.51 -12.79 0.17
CA LYS A 47 8.77 -14.10 0.74
C LYS A 47 7.85 -14.32 1.95
N PHE A 48 7.12 -15.42 1.96
CA PHE A 48 6.45 -15.92 3.16
C PHE A 48 7.29 -17.02 3.82
N GLN A 49 6.99 -17.33 5.08
CA GLN A 49 7.75 -18.23 5.98
C GLN A 49 8.10 -19.63 5.41
N ASN A 50 7.52 -20.04 4.27
CA ASN A 50 7.79 -21.32 3.60
C ASN A 50 8.53 -21.17 2.24
N ASP A 51 9.29 -20.09 2.04
CA ASP A 51 10.08 -19.79 0.82
C ASP A 51 9.31 -19.76 -0.52
N LYS A 52 7.97 -19.72 -0.46
CA LYS A 52 7.14 -19.47 -1.65
C LYS A 52 7.10 -17.97 -1.93
N ASP A 53 7.53 -17.59 -3.13
CA ASP A 53 7.31 -16.26 -3.66
C ASP A 53 5.80 -16.01 -3.81
N VAL A 54 5.27 -15.08 -3.02
CA VAL A 54 3.89 -14.61 -3.16
C VAL A 54 3.93 -13.21 -3.74
N ILE A 55 3.20 -12.99 -4.84
CA ILE A 55 3.02 -11.65 -5.40
C ILE A 55 1.88 -10.97 -4.64
N ARG A 56 2.19 -9.83 -4.00
CA ARG A 56 1.21 -8.97 -3.32
C ARG A 56 1.34 -7.54 -3.79
N GLY A 57 0.22 -6.83 -3.80
CA GLY A 57 0.19 -5.41 -4.06
C GLY A 57 0.84 -4.64 -2.91
N ARG A 58 1.85 -3.84 -3.22
CA ARG A 58 2.46 -2.88 -2.31
C ARG A 58 1.97 -1.49 -2.68
N CYS A 59 1.34 -0.84 -1.72
CA CYS A 59 0.81 0.50 -1.86
C CYS A 59 1.85 1.53 -1.43
N ARG A 60 1.95 2.60 -2.21
CA ARG A 60 2.66 3.83 -1.86
C ARG A 60 1.63 4.95 -1.80
N CYS A 61 1.33 5.45 -0.60
CA CYS A 61 0.34 6.49 -0.38
C CYS A 61 1.01 7.82 -0.01
N VAL A 62 0.66 8.88 -0.73
CA VAL A 62 1.16 10.25 -0.54
C VAL A 62 0.20 11.02 0.35
N LEU A 63 0.72 11.69 1.38
CA LEU A 63 -0.07 12.38 2.41
C LEU A 63 0.05 13.91 2.33
N CYS A 64 1.10 14.43 1.70
CA CYS A 64 1.34 15.87 1.56
C CYS A 64 1.68 16.24 0.10
N LYS A 65 1.44 17.50 -0.28
CA LYS A 65 1.69 18.03 -1.63
C LYS A 65 3.13 18.50 -1.79
#